data_AF-A0A1F0CJZ3-F1
#
_entry.id   AF-A0A1F0CJZ3-F1
#
_cell.length_a   1.000
_cell.length_b   1.000
_cell.length_c   1.000
_cell.angle_alpha   90.00
_cell.angle_beta   90.00
_cell.angle_gamma   90.00
#
_symmetry.space_group_name_H-M   'P 1'
#
loop_
_entity.id
_entity.type
_entity.pdbx_description
1 polymer ?
#
loop_
_entity_poly.entity_id
_entity_poly.type
_entity_poly.pdbx_seq_one_letter_code
_entity_poly.pdbx_strand_id
1 'polypeptide(L)'
;MDSNDEAICIIEITKVDIVPFKDVSADHAFKEGEGDKTLEWWRKAHIDFFKPYFEEFGLMFSEDSRIVLEEFQVVYPKEINE
;
A
#
# COMPACT_ATOMS: atom_id res chain seq x y z
N MET A 1 -11.20 -3.38 7.88
CA MET A 1 -11.43 -3.94 9.23
C MET A 1 -10.12 -3.83 10.00
N ASP A 2 -10.13 -3.94 11.33
CA ASP A 2 -8.90 -4.07 12.11
C ASP A 2 -8.41 -5.54 12.15
N SER A 3 -7.39 -5.84 12.96
CA SER A 3 -6.83 -7.19 13.11
C SER A 3 -7.75 -8.18 13.85
N ASN A 4 -8.88 -7.72 14.41
CA ASN A 4 -9.90 -8.55 15.07
C ASN A 4 -11.16 -8.68 14.20
N ASP A 5 -11.08 -8.36 12.90
CA ASP A 5 -12.19 -8.34 11.96
C ASP A 5 -13.32 -7.35 12.30
N GLU A 6 -13.04 -6.30 13.10
CA GLU A 6 -14.02 -5.26 13.36
C GLU A 6 -14.05 -4.20 12.24
N ALA A 7 -15.25 -3.77 11.83
CA ALA A 7 -15.39 -2.68 10.87
C ALA A 7 -14.89 -1.34 11.46
N ILE A 8 -13.96 -0.67 10.76
CA ILE A 8 -13.31 0.58 11.20
C ILE A 8 -13.69 1.78 10.35
N CYS A 9 -13.81 1.62 9.04
CA CYS A 9 -14.26 2.69 8.14
C CYS A 9 -14.68 2.13 6.78
N ILE A 10 -15.34 2.96 5.98
CA ILE A 10 -15.53 2.79 4.54
C ILE A 10 -14.63 3.81 3.84
N ILE A 11 -13.83 3.32 2.89
CA ILE A 11 -12.98 4.14 2.01
C ILE A 11 -13.61 4.26 0.63
N GLU A 12 -13.34 5.38 -0.05
CA GLU A 12 -13.62 5.60 -1.46
C GLU A 12 -12.29 5.79 -2.19
N ILE A 13 -12.05 4.97 -3.22
CA ILE A 13 -10.88 5.12 -4.10
C ILE A 13 -11.07 6.36 -4.96
N THR A 14 -10.14 7.30 -4.87
CA THR A 14 -10.17 8.57 -5.61
C THR A 14 -9.27 8.55 -6.83
N LYS A 15 -8.28 7.64 -6.87
CA LYS A 15 -7.34 7.50 -7.98
C LYS A 15 -6.76 6.10 -8.04
N VAL A 16 -6.52 5.60 -9.25
CA VAL A 16 -5.80 4.35 -9.52
C VAL A 16 -4.76 4.61 -10.59
N ASP A 17 -3.51 4.20 -10.33
CA ASP A 17 -2.42 4.21 -11.30
C ASP A 17 -1.73 2.84 -11.35
N ILE A 18 -1.06 2.53 -12.47
CA ILE A 18 -0.21 1.33 -12.58
C ILE A 18 1.16 1.76 -13.09
N VAL A 19 2.17 1.57 -12.25
CA VAL A 19 3.56 1.95 -12.53
C VAL A 19 4.52 0.78 -12.24
N PRO A 20 5.69 0.72 -12.86
CA PRO A 20 6.78 -0.12 -12.37
C PRO A 20 7.14 0.22 -10.91
N PHE A 21 7.55 -0.77 -10.12
CA PHE A 21 7.94 -0.59 -8.71
C PHE A 21 9.04 0.48 -8.54
N LYS A 22 9.99 0.54 -9.46
CA LYS A 22 11.02 1.58 -9.50
C LYS A 22 10.50 2.99 -9.71
N ASP A 23 9.32 3.15 -10.29
CA ASP A 23 8.73 4.45 -10.62
C ASP A 23 7.73 4.95 -9.57
N VAL A 24 7.55 4.21 -8.45
CA VAL A 24 6.74 4.70 -7.31
C VAL A 24 7.40 5.95 -6.73
N SER A 25 6.61 7.03 -6.63
CA SER A 25 7.09 8.34 -6.22
C SER A 25 7.22 8.44 -4.69
N ALA A 26 8.10 9.34 -4.24
CA ALA A 26 8.20 9.68 -2.82
C ALA A 26 6.88 10.25 -2.27
N ASP A 27 6.13 10.98 -3.09
CA ASP A 27 4.82 11.51 -2.72
C ASP A 27 3.81 10.38 -2.44
N HIS A 28 3.84 9.29 -3.21
CA HIS A 28 2.97 8.14 -2.96
C HIS A 28 3.37 7.42 -1.68
N ALA A 29 4.66 7.12 -1.51
CA ALA A 29 5.19 6.53 -0.28
C ALA A 29 4.86 7.37 0.96
N PHE A 30 4.92 8.69 0.85
CA PHE A 30 4.53 9.60 1.93
C PHE A 30 3.03 9.54 2.26
N LYS A 31 2.16 9.42 1.24
CA LYS A 31 0.71 9.31 1.41
C LYS A 31 0.29 8.01 2.09
N GLU A 32 0.94 6.88 1.77
CA GLU A 32 0.70 5.61 2.46
C GLU A 32 1.01 5.70 3.96
N GLY A 33 1.99 6.54 4.32
CA GLY A 33 2.18 6.97 5.71
C GLY A 33 2.81 5.93 6.65
N GLU A 34 3.31 4.83 6.10
CA GLU A 34 3.99 3.77 6.84
C GLU A 34 5.41 4.17 7.29
N GLY A 35 5.91 3.52 8.34
CA GLY A 35 7.28 3.70 8.82
C GLY A 35 7.65 5.15 9.12
N ASP A 36 8.77 5.62 8.54
CA ASP A 36 9.24 7.01 8.63
C ASP A 36 8.76 7.89 7.46
N LYS A 37 7.83 7.38 6.64
CA LYS A 37 7.25 8.04 5.46
C LYS A 37 8.26 8.36 4.35
N THR A 38 9.41 7.69 4.34
CA THR A 38 10.40 7.84 3.27
C THR A 38 10.21 6.79 2.17
N LEU A 39 10.59 7.15 0.94
CA LEU A 39 10.61 6.20 -0.18
C LEU A 39 11.55 5.01 0.06
N GLU A 40 12.65 5.23 0.79
CA GLU A 40 13.61 4.17 1.11
C GLU A 40 12.99 3.10 2.02
N TRP A 41 12.34 3.54 3.10
CA TRP A 41 11.63 2.63 4.00
C TRP A 41 10.51 1.90 3.25
N TRP A 42 9.71 2.65 2.47
CA TRP A 42 8.61 2.09 1.67
C TRP A 42 9.11 0.97 0.75
N ARG A 43 10.20 1.22 0.01
CA ARG A 43 10.80 0.21 -0.89
C ARG A 43 11.22 -1.03 -0.14
N LYS A 44 11.89 -0.86 1.00
CA LYS A 44 12.35 -1.99 1.80
C LYS A 44 11.17 -2.85 2.28
N ALA A 45 10.17 -2.23 2.90
CA ALA A 45 9.01 -2.92 3.43
C ALA A 45 8.25 -3.67 2.32
N HIS A 46 8.03 -3.02 1.18
CA HIS A 46 7.32 -3.62 0.05
C HIS A 46 8.11 -4.71 -0.66
N ILE A 47 9.44 -4.62 -0.75
CA ILE A 47 10.27 -5.73 -1.26
C ILE A 47 10.16 -6.95 -0.34
N ASP A 48 10.26 -6.74 0.97
CA ASP A 48 10.17 -7.81 1.97
C ASP A 48 8.78 -8.47 1.95
N PHE A 49 7.73 -7.69 1.65
CA PHE A 49 6.36 -8.16 1.50
C PHE A 49 6.11 -8.90 0.17
N PHE A 50 6.46 -8.32 -0.98
CA PHE A 50 6.07 -8.87 -2.29
C PHE A 50 6.87 -10.10 -2.71
N LYS A 51 8.16 -10.19 -2.33
CA LYS A 51 9.04 -11.29 -2.78
C LYS A 51 8.49 -12.68 -2.42
N PRO A 52 8.11 -12.97 -1.16
CA PRO A 52 7.55 -14.27 -0.79
C PRO A 52 6.31 -14.64 -1.62
N TYR A 53 5.38 -13.70 -1.83
CA TYR A 53 4.18 -13.98 -2.62
C TYR A 53 4.49 -14.26 -4.09
N PHE A 54 5.44 -13.55 -4.70
CA PHE A 54 5.86 -13.87 -6.07
C PHE A 54 6.47 -15.28 -6.14
N GLU A 55 7.33 -15.64 -5.18
CA GLU A 55 7.97 -16.95 -5.10
C GLU A 55 6.96 -18.09 -4.95
N GLU A 56 5.88 -17.90 -4.17
CA GLU A 56 4.78 -18.88 -4.02
C GLU A 56 4.14 -19.27 -5.35
N PHE A 57 4.14 -18.36 -6.33
CA PHE A 57 3.62 -18.60 -7.68
C PHE A 57 4.71 -18.89 -8.73
N GLY A 58 5.97 -19.10 -8.30
CA GLY A 58 7.11 -19.34 -9.19
C GLY A 58 7.49 -18.12 -10.04
N LEU A 59 7.13 -16.92 -9.59
CA LEU A 59 7.47 -15.65 -10.22
C LEU A 59 8.63 -14.98 -9.50
N MET A 60 9.28 -14.02 -10.17
CA MET A 60 10.36 -13.21 -9.58
C MET A 60 9.91 -11.76 -9.45
N PHE A 61 9.96 -11.22 -8.24
CA PHE A 61 9.75 -9.80 -8.03
C PHE A 61 10.98 -8.99 -8.50
N SER A 62 10.75 -7.89 -9.21
CA SER A 62 11.81 -7.03 -9.73
C SER A 62 11.40 -5.56 -9.69
N GLU A 63 12.37 -4.67 -9.91
CA GLU A 63 12.13 -3.23 -10.06
C GLU A 63 11.17 -2.87 -11.21
N ASP A 64 11.03 -3.75 -12.21
CA ASP A 64 10.10 -3.58 -13.33
C ASP A 64 8.71 -4.20 -13.08
N SER A 65 8.51 -4.88 -11.94
CA SER A 65 7.20 -5.42 -11.55
C SER A 65 6.17 -4.30 -11.48
N ARG A 66 5.01 -4.51 -12.09
CA ARG A 66 3.92 -3.52 -12.13
C ARG A 66 3.17 -3.54 -10.80
N ILE A 67 3.03 -2.37 -10.18
CA ILE A 67 2.30 -2.16 -8.94
C ILE A 67 1.06 -1.33 -9.24
N VAL A 68 -0.07 -1.73 -8.65
CA VAL A 68 -1.29 -0.93 -8.64
C VAL A 68 -1.23 -0.01 -7.44
N LEU A 69 -1.29 1.30 -7.70
CA LEU A 69 -1.28 2.33 -6.67
C LEU A 69 -2.70 2.89 -6.53
N GLU A 70 -3.22 2.88 -5.31
CA GLU A 70 -4.55 3.41 -5.00
C GLU A 70 -4.42 4.59 -4.06
N GLU A 71 -5.06 5.70 -4.39
CA GLU A 71 -5.31 6.78 -3.44
C GLU A 71 -6.78 6.71 -3.03
N PHE A 72 -7.05 6.94 -1.74
CA PHE A 72 -8.39 6.85 -1.20
C PHE A 72 -8.66 7.94 -0.16
N GLN A 73 -9.94 8.13 0.14
CA GLN A 73 -10.40 8.95 1.26
C GLN A 73 -11.37 8.17 2.12
N VAL A 74 -11.40 8.45 3.42
CA VAL A 74 -12.42 7.89 4.31
C VAL A 74 -13.74 8.64 4.08
N VAL A 75 -14.80 7.91 3.73
CA VAL A 75 -16.15 8.47 3.53
C VAL A 75 -17.11 8.14 4.67
N TYR A 76 -16.77 7.13 5.49
CA TYR A 76 -17.54 6.78 6.68
C TYR A 76 -16.63 6.20 7.78
N PRO A 77 -16.29 6.96 8.84
CA PRO A 77 -15.49 6.46 9.97
C PRO A 77 -16.35 5.69 10.99
N LYS A 78 -15.78 4.71 11.70
CA LYS A 78 -16.38 4.14 12.92
C LYS A 78 -16.51 5.27 13.93
N GLU A 79 -17.72 5.50 14.44
CA GLU A 79 -17.92 6.44 15.54
C GLU A 79 -17.17 5.92 16.77
N ILE A 80 -16.24 6.72 17.27
CA ILE A 80 -15.58 6.47 18.55
C ILE A 80 -16.41 7.24 19.57
N ASN A 81 -17.29 6.53 20.28
CA ASN A 81 -17.89 7.09 21.48
C ASN A 81 -16.80 7.15 22.55
N GLU A 82 -16.38 8.37 22.92
CA GLU A 82 -15.51 8.62 24.09
C GLU A 82 -16.21 8.27 25.41
#